data_AF-A0A2M7XK56-F1
#
_entry.id   AF-A0A2M7XK56-F1
#
_cell.length_a   1.000
_cell.length_b   1.000
_cell.length_c   1.000
_cell.angle_alpha   90.00
_cell.angle_beta   90.00
_cell.angle_gamma   90.00
#
_symmetry.space_group_name_H-M   'P 1'
#
loop_
_entity.id
_entity.type
_entity.pdbx_description
1 polymer ?
#
loop_
_entity_poly.entity_id
_entity_poly.type
_entity_poly.pdbx_seq_one_letter_code
_entity_poly.pdbx_strand_id
1 'polypeptide(L)'
;MNPSVIEKIKKIVGGKKNQASTETPQETVSNPLQQQIQNSPGANISPTGKTYRNKLNGVYSKYKSLFVEKVFTEIVIPGEDKTCAYIADESYISEDKRKKIIGTFTLDEKNSGNIHCVYVDEAKNLCIIGYRGTVITNLKDLASDAQIVLDVQGMDPRVKDALKAYDTIKREYPKHLIWVCGHSLGGTISYVVAKHREPERCVVFNPGVSLNTFFIQMLQDTFQHSTRTERTYTYKILGDIISAIGFVGHVKTFTIQANEPLELHLMKNFIE
;
A
#
# COMPACT_ATOMS: atom_id res chain seq x y z
N MET A 1 -9.59 -1.53 -37.56
CA MET A 1 -9.78 -0.39 -36.63
C MET A 1 -10.52 0.71 -37.38
N ASN A 2 -11.57 1.28 -36.78
CA ASN A 2 -12.50 2.19 -37.46
C ASN A 2 -11.88 3.60 -37.65
N PRO A 3 -11.80 4.12 -38.89
CA PRO A 3 -11.21 5.44 -39.19
C PRO A 3 -11.87 6.64 -38.50
N SER A 4 -13.09 6.51 -37.96
CA SER A 4 -13.82 7.62 -37.31
C SER A 4 -13.31 8.00 -35.91
N VAL A 5 -12.46 7.17 -35.29
CA VAL A 5 -11.87 7.45 -33.97
C VAL A 5 -10.65 8.37 -34.07
N ILE A 6 -9.87 8.26 -35.16
CA ILE A 6 -8.66 9.06 -35.39
C ILE A 6 -9.00 10.53 -35.69
N GLU A 7 -10.15 10.78 -36.33
CA GLU A 7 -10.59 12.13 -36.68
C GLU A 7 -11.17 12.91 -35.47
N LYS A 8 -11.77 12.19 -34.50
CA LYS A 8 -12.21 12.80 -33.22
C LYS A 8 -11.05 13.26 -32.34
N ILE A 9 -9.91 12.58 -32.39
CA ILE A 9 -8.72 12.93 -31.59
C ILE A 9 -8.06 14.21 -32.14
N LYS A 10 -8.06 14.43 -33.46
CA LYS A 10 -7.48 15.66 -34.06
C LYS A 10 -8.25 16.94 -33.72
N LYS A 11 -9.56 16.83 -33.46
CA LYS A 11 -10.41 17.99 -33.13
C LYS A 11 -10.25 18.50 -31.69
N ILE A 12 -9.71 17.68 -30.79
CA ILE A 12 -9.49 18.04 -29.37
C ILE A 12 -8.17 18.82 -29.19
N VAL A 13 -7.24 18.71 -30.13
CA VAL A 13 -5.87 19.28 -30.00
C VAL A 13 -5.71 20.65 -30.69
N GLY A 14 -6.68 21.09 -31.50
CA GLY A 14 -6.58 22.34 -32.27
C GLY A 14 -7.72 23.32 -32.01
N GLY A 15 -7.59 24.20 -31.02
CA GLY A 15 -8.52 25.32 -30.86
C GLY A 15 -8.40 26.09 -29.56
N LYS A 16 -7.51 27.09 -29.51
CA LYS A 16 -7.63 28.22 -28.59
C LYS A 16 -8.48 29.31 -29.26
N LYS A 17 -9.49 29.85 -28.57
CA LYS A 17 -9.81 31.29 -28.52
C LYS A 17 -10.82 31.60 -27.40
N ASN A 18 -10.62 32.78 -26.82
CA ASN A 18 -11.28 33.38 -25.66
C ASN A 18 -12.79 33.60 -25.84
N GLN A 19 -13.55 33.52 -24.73
CA GLN A 19 -14.63 34.44 -24.41
C GLN A 19 -14.96 34.40 -22.91
N ALA A 20 -15.22 35.58 -22.34
CA ALA A 20 -15.58 35.80 -20.94
C ALA A 20 -17.07 35.53 -20.69
N SER A 21 -17.43 35.06 -19.50
CA SER A 21 -18.64 35.51 -18.77
C SER A 21 -18.82 34.80 -17.41
N THR A 22 -19.13 35.64 -16.42
CA THR A 22 -19.99 35.44 -15.24
C THR A 22 -19.65 34.34 -14.24
N GLU A 23 -19.06 34.79 -13.13
CA GLU A 23 -18.95 34.09 -11.85
C GLU A 23 -20.33 33.77 -11.27
N THR A 24 -20.49 32.52 -10.88
CA THR A 24 -21.39 32.12 -9.78
C THR A 24 -20.50 31.36 -8.79
N PRO A 25 -20.52 31.68 -7.48
CA PRO A 25 -19.63 31.03 -6.54
C PRO A 25 -20.10 29.59 -6.32
N GLN A 26 -19.47 28.65 -7.01
CA GLN A 26 -19.52 27.25 -6.59
C GLN A 26 -18.68 27.12 -5.31
N GLU A 27 -19.35 26.78 -4.22
CA GLU A 27 -18.69 26.32 -2.99
C GLU A 27 -17.70 25.21 -3.34
N THR A 28 -16.42 25.53 -3.26
CA THR A 28 -15.34 24.58 -3.42
C THR A 28 -15.31 23.69 -2.18
N VAL A 29 -15.98 22.54 -2.26
CA VAL A 29 -15.74 21.43 -1.32
C VAL A 29 -14.32 20.93 -1.59
N SER A 30 -13.34 21.49 -0.87
CA SER A 30 -11.95 21.06 -0.94
C SER A 30 -11.83 19.61 -0.49
N ASN A 31 -11.35 18.73 -1.37
CA ASN A 31 -11.18 17.29 -1.09
C ASN A 31 -10.15 17.10 0.05
N PRO A 32 -10.36 16.15 0.99
CA PRO A 32 -9.44 15.84 2.09
C PRO A 32 -7.97 15.65 1.67
N LEU A 33 -7.69 15.08 0.49
CA LEU A 33 -6.32 14.95 -0.02
C LEU A 33 -5.74 16.32 -0.44
N GLN A 34 -6.54 17.21 -1.02
CA GLN A 34 -6.09 18.56 -1.33
C GLN A 34 -5.82 19.37 -0.05
N GLN A 35 -6.63 19.18 1.00
CA GLN A 35 -6.37 19.76 2.32
C GLN A 35 -5.11 19.16 2.95
N GLN A 36 -4.89 17.85 2.84
CA GLN A 36 -3.66 17.19 3.31
C GLN A 36 -2.41 17.67 2.57
N ILE A 37 -2.47 17.83 1.24
CA ILE A 37 -1.37 18.40 0.43
C ILE A 37 -1.06 19.85 0.83
N GLN A 38 -2.08 20.61 1.24
CA GLN A 38 -1.92 21.99 1.72
C GLN A 38 -1.35 22.05 3.14
N ASN A 39 -1.63 21.07 3.99
CA ASN A 39 -1.30 21.08 5.42
C ASN A 39 0.00 20.31 5.77
N SER A 40 0.63 19.60 4.84
CA SER A 40 1.87 18.86 5.09
C SER A 40 3.07 19.79 5.42
N PRO A 41 3.73 19.63 6.58
CA PRO A 41 4.87 20.44 6.99
C PRO A 41 6.09 20.09 6.12
N GLY A 42 6.36 20.94 5.12
CA GLY A 42 7.40 20.76 4.12
C GLY A 42 7.01 21.28 2.72
N ALA A 43 5.71 21.45 2.45
CA ALA A 43 5.22 21.94 1.16
C ALA A 43 5.62 23.39 0.83
N ASN A 44 6.02 24.18 1.84
CA ASN A 44 6.27 25.62 1.70
C ASN A 44 7.75 26.05 1.84
N ILE A 45 8.71 25.13 2.05
CA ILE A 45 10.07 25.54 2.51
C ILE A 45 11.23 25.15 1.57
N SER A 46 11.00 24.52 0.41
CA SER A 46 12.11 24.29 -0.54
C SER A 46 11.72 24.15 -2.03
N PRO A 47 12.65 24.42 -2.97
CA PRO A 47 12.47 24.17 -4.41
C PRO A 47 12.14 22.70 -4.73
N THR A 48 12.66 21.76 -3.93
CA THR A 48 12.32 20.34 -4.00
C THR A 48 10.86 20.10 -3.63
N GLY A 49 10.33 20.72 -2.57
CA GLY A 49 8.92 20.63 -2.17
C GLY A 49 7.92 21.08 -3.26
N LYS A 50 8.26 22.12 -4.02
CA LYS A 50 7.44 22.62 -5.14
C LYS A 50 7.37 21.63 -6.31
N THR A 51 8.46 20.91 -6.56
CA THR A 51 8.55 19.88 -7.60
C THR A 51 7.75 18.63 -7.24
N TYR A 52 7.82 18.22 -5.97
CA TYR A 52 6.98 17.15 -5.42
C TYR A 52 5.49 17.48 -5.50
N ARG A 53 5.09 18.70 -5.10
CA ARG A 53 3.70 19.17 -5.19
C ARG A 53 3.17 19.13 -6.63
N ASN A 54 3.97 19.52 -7.61
CA ASN A 54 3.56 19.49 -9.03
C ASN A 54 3.43 18.07 -9.58
N LYS A 55 4.34 17.14 -9.21
CA LYS A 55 4.20 15.71 -9.55
C LYS A 55 2.97 15.10 -8.89
N LEU A 56 2.75 15.36 -7.60
CA LEU A 56 1.56 14.93 -6.85
C LEU A 56 0.27 15.47 -7.44
N ASN A 57 0.23 16.76 -7.80
CA ASN A 57 -0.95 17.37 -8.43
C ASN A 57 -1.21 16.79 -9.83
N GLY A 58 -0.16 16.46 -10.59
CA GLY A 58 -0.30 15.80 -11.89
C GLY A 58 -0.84 14.37 -11.76
N VAL A 59 -0.33 13.60 -10.79
CA VAL A 59 -0.82 12.25 -10.46
C VAL A 59 -2.25 12.31 -9.91
N TYR A 60 -2.52 13.19 -8.94
CA TYR A 60 -3.85 13.40 -8.39
C TYR A 60 -4.87 13.83 -9.44
N SER A 61 -4.55 14.83 -10.27
CA SER A 61 -5.44 15.26 -11.36
C SER A 61 -5.76 14.10 -12.32
N LYS A 62 -4.74 13.29 -12.65
CA LYS A 62 -4.86 12.14 -13.55
C LYS A 62 -5.63 10.97 -12.92
N TYR A 63 -5.59 10.83 -11.60
CA TYR A 63 -6.12 9.67 -10.87
C TYR A 63 -7.13 10.06 -9.78
N LYS A 64 -7.75 11.23 -9.92
CA LYS A 64 -8.61 11.86 -8.90
C LYS A 64 -9.71 10.93 -8.42
N SER A 65 -10.25 10.10 -9.32
CA SER A 65 -11.28 9.10 -9.03
C SER A 65 -10.83 8.01 -8.05
N LEU A 66 -9.54 7.72 -7.90
CA LEU A 66 -9.02 6.82 -6.85
C LEU A 66 -9.08 7.44 -5.46
N PHE A 67 -8.93 8.76 -5.38
CA PHE A 67 -8.96 9.51 -4.11
C PHE A 67 -10.38 9.91 -3.72
N VAL A 68 -11.39 9.47 -4.48
CA VAL A 68 -12.81 9.53 -4.13
C VAL A 68 -13.18 8.15 -3.58
N GLU A 69 -12.57 7.79 -2.45
CA GLU A 69 -12.91 6.53 -1.78
C GLU A 69 -14.23 6.64 -1.06
N LYS A 70 -15.00 5.55 -1.11
CA LYS A 70 -15.97 5.29 -0.05
C LYS A 70 -15.17 5.02 1.22
N VAL A 71 -15.22 5.98 2.12
CA VAL A 71 -14.59 5.87 3.44
C VAL A 71 -15.56 5.16 4.37
N PHE A 72 -15.07 4.13 5.07
CA PHE A 72 -15.87 3.37 6.02
C PHE A 72 -15.57 3.84 7.45
N THR A 73 -16.61 3.97 8.28
CA THR A 73 -16.47 4.38 9.69
C THR A 73 -16.19 3.22 10.63
N GLU A 74 -16.31 1.98 10.14
CA GLU A 74 -16.03 0.75 10.86
C GLU A 74 -15.00 -0.07 10.08
N ILE A 75 -14.01 -0.62 10.80
CA ILE A 75 -12.98 -1.48 10.22
C ILE A 75 -13.54 -2.89 10.09
N VAL A 76 -14.07 -3.20 8.90
CA VAL A 76 -14.53 -4.54 8.56
C VAL A 76 -13.60 -5.15 7.52
N ILE A 77 -12.66 -5.97 8.01
CA ILE A 77 -11.76 -6.77 7.19
C ILE A 77 -12.45 -8.11 6.88
N PRO A 78 -12.52 -8.55 5.60
CA PRO A 78 -13.02 -9.87 5.24
C PRO A 78 -12.33 -10.99 6.04
N GLY A 79 -13.07 -12.04 6.40
CA GLY A 79 -12.58 -13.08 7.32
C GLY A 79 -11.26 -13.73 6.88
N GLU A 80 -11.06 -13.91 5.58
CA GLU A 80 -9.81 -14.42 5.02
C GLU A 80 -8.61 -13.47 5.23
N ASP A 81 -8.83 -12.16 5.17
CA ASP A 81 -7.79 -11.14 5.35
C ASP A 81 -7.56 -10.81 6.83
N LYS A 82 -8.50 -11.14 7.72
CA LYS A 82 -8.34 -10.94 9.16
C LYS A 82 -7.18 -11.77 9.71
N THR A 83 -6.98 -12.98 9.20
CA THR A 83 -5.81 -13.80 9.55
C THR A 83 -4.50 -13.14 9.11
N CYS A 84 -4.47 -12.53 7.92
CA CYS A 84 -3.32 -11.75 7.48
C CYS A 84 -3.04 -10.55 8.40
N ALA A 85 -4.07 -9.92 8.98
CA ALA A 85 -3.88 -8.85 9.96
C ALA A 85 -3.15 -9.36 11.21
N TYR A 86 -3.60 -10.49 11.79
CA TYR A 86 -2.93 -11.09 12.94
C TYR A 86 -1.50 -11.53 12.62
N ILE A 87 -1.25 -12.14 11.46
CA ILE A 87 0.09 -12.57 11.07
C ILE A 87 1.02 -11.38 10.78
N ALA A 88 0.51 -10.31 10.17
CA ALA A 88 1.27 -9.09 9.97
C ALA A 88 1.67 -8.43 11.30
N ASP A 89 0.78 -8.42 12.30
CA ASP A 89 1.09 -7.96 13.66
C ASP A 89 2.15 -8.86 14.33
N GLU A 90 1.96 -10.18 14.23
CA GLU A 90 2.86 -11.18 14.82
C GLU A 90 4.28 -11.14 14.23
N SER A 91 4.45 -10.64 13.00
CA SER A 91 5.76 -10.45 12.37
C SER A 91 6.67 -9.47 13.13
N TYR A 92 6.11 -8.59 13.97
CA TYR A 92 6.85 -7.69 14.85
C TYR A 92 7.34 -8.36 16.13
N ILE A 93 6.77 -9.50 16.52
CA ILE A 93 7.12 -10.24 17.73
C ILE A 93 8.41 -11.03 17.49
N SER A 94 9.27 -11.09 18.52
CA SER A 94 10.52 -11.88 18.47
C SER A 94 10.23 -13.37 18.31
N GLU A 95 11.11 -14.08 17.61
CA GLU A 95 10.89 -15.47 17.19
C GLU A 95 10.49 -16.42 18.34
N ASP A 96 11.10 -16.24 19.52
CA ASP A 96 10.87 -17.01 20.74
C ASP A 96 9.48 -16.75 21.38
N LYS A 97 8.88 -15.59 21.10
CA LYS A 97 7.61 -15.14 21.69
C LYS A 97 6.43 -15.26 20.74
N ARG A 98 6.66 -15.62 19.48
CA ARG A 98 5.59 -15.75 18.49
C ARG A 98 4.61 -16.83 18.90
N LYS A 99 3.32 -16.53 18.76
CA LYS A 99 2.24 -17.51 18.93
C LYS A 99 2.47 -18.70 18.00
N LYS A 100 2.43 -19.92 18.53
CA LYS A 100 2.62 -21.11 17.69
C LYS A 100 1.40 -21.42 16.82
N ILE A 101 0.23 -20.88 17.19
CA ILE A 101 -1.04 -21.12 16.51
C ILE A 101 -1.80 -19.80 16.34
N ILE A 102 -2.27 -19.54 15.12
CA ILE A 102 -3.20 -18.45 14.79
C ILE A 102 -4.38 -19.04 14.02
N GLY A 103 -5.53 -19.20 14.69
CA GLY A 103 -6.67 -19.90 14.10
C GLY A 103 -6.32 -21.35 13.75
N THR A 104 -6.39 -21.71 12.47
CA THR A 104 -6.01 -23.03 11.95
C THR A 104 -4.55 -23.12 11.49
N PHE A 105 -3.81 -22.01 11.56
CA PHE A 105 -2.42 -21.96 11.09
C PHE A 105 -1.45 -22.28 12.22
N THR A 106 -0.42 -23.05 11.89
CA THR A 106 0.72 -23.35 12.77
C THR A 106 1.95 -22.58 12.30
N LEU A 107 2.72 -22.03 13.23
CA LEU A 107 3.99 -21.35 12.94
C LEU A 107 5.00 -22.34 12.37
N ASP A 108 5.53 -22.04 11.18
CA ASP A 108 6.71 -22.70 10.63
C ASP A 108 7.95 -22.00 11.19
N GLU A 109 8.46 -22.53 12.31
CA GLU A 109 9.62 -21.99 13.02
C GLU A 109 10.89 -22.06 12.18
N LYS A 110 11.02 -23.07 11.31
CA LYS A 110 12.22 -23.27 10.49
C LYS A 110 12.38 -22.17 9.46
N ASN A 111 11.27 -21.73 8.86
CA ASN A 111 11.29 -20.67 7.84
C ASN A 111 10.85 -19.30 8.38
N SER A 112 10.62 -19.18 9.68
CA SER A 112 10.37 -17.90 10.34
C SER A 112 11.67 -17.27 10.83
N GLY A 113 11.77 -15.94 10.80
CA GLY A 113 12.95 -15.23 11.27
C GLY A 113 12.65 -13.81 11.74
N ASN A 114 13.68 -13.03 12.01
CA ASN A 114 13.51 -11.67 12.55
C ASN A 114 12.77 -10.69 11.64
N ILE A 115 12.78 -10.89 10.32
CA ILE A 115 12.19 -9.95 9.34
C ILE A 115 10.87 -10.44 8.74
N HIS A 116 10.49 -11.69 9.00
CA HIS A 116 9.24 -12.28 8.53
C HIS A 116 8.83 -13.49 9.39
N CYS A 117 7.55 -13.81 9.39
CA CYS A 117 7.03 -15.06 9.96
C CYS A 117 6.26 -15.84 8.90
N VAL A 118 6.19 -17.15 9.08
CA VAL A 118 5.54 -18.08 8.15
C VAL A 118 4.56 -18.94 8.93
N TYR A 119 3.32 -18.98 8.47
CA TYR A 119 2.24 -19.73 9.10
C TYR A 119 1.59 -20.63 8.07
N VAL A 120 1.37 -21.90 8.43
CA VAL A 120 0.91 -22.94 7.52
C VAL A 120 -0.38 -23.56 8.04
N ASP A 121 -1.39 -23.63 7.18
CA ASP A 121 -2.61 -24.40 7.35
C ASP A 121 -2.54 -25.61 6.41
N GLU A 122 -2.11 -26.75 6.97
CA GLU A 122 -1.94 -28.00 6.21
C GLU A 122 -3.27 -28.55 5.69
N ALA A 123 -4.38 -28.33 6.41
CA ALA A 123 -5.69 -28.82 5.99
C ALA A 123 -6.17 -28.10 4.72
N LYS A 124 -5.82 -26.82 4.56
CA LYS A 124 -6.20 -26.00 3.40
C LYS A 124 -5.12 -25.92 2.32
N ASN A 125 -3.94 -26.52 2.55
CA ASN A 125 -2.75 -26.30 1.72
C ASN A 125 -2.51 -24.79 1.51
N LEU A 126 -2.43 -24.02 2.58
CA LEU A 126 -2.24 -22.57 2.53
C LEU A 126 -1.10 -22.15 3.44
N CYS A 127 -0.18 -21.37 2.88
CA CYS A 127 0.91 -20.75 3.61
C CYS A 127 0.77 -19.22 3.55
N ILE A 128 0.96 -18.54 4.68
CA ILE A 128 0.94 -17.08 4.77
C ILE A 128 2.30 -16.60 5.28
N ILE A 129 2.93 -15.71 4.52
CA ILE A 129 4.18 -15.05 4.88
C ILE A 129 3.86 -13.63 5.35
N GLY A 130 4.13 -13.33 6.62
CA GLY A 130 4.00 -11.99 7.20
C GLY A 130 5.35 -11.27 7.22
N TYR A 131 5.49 -10.19 6.45
CA TYR A 131 6.71 -9.38 6.43
C TYR A 131 6.65 -8.26 7.48
N ARG A 132 7.70 -8.18 8.30
CA ARG A 132 7.84 -7.17 9.34
C ARG A 132 8.09 -5.80 8.72
N GLY A 133 7.40 -4.78 9.22
CA GLY A 133 7.72 -3.38 8.93
C GLY A 133 8.91 -2.86 9.75
N THR A 134 8.93 -1.55 9.97
CA THR A 134 9.89 -0.88 10.87
C THR A 134 9.27 -0.73 12.26
N VAL A 135 10.07 -0.89 13.31
CA VAL A 135 9.63 -0.62 14.68
C VAL A 135 9.50 0.89 14.86
N ILE A 136 8.29 1.35 15.15
CA ILE A 136 7.96 2.78 15.17
C ILE A 136 8.44 3.39 16.49
N THR A 137 9.60 4.05 16.48
CA THR A 137 10.09 4.85 17.63
C THR A 137 9.68 6.31 17.52
N ASN A 138 9.63 6.87 16.30
CA ASN A 138 9.00 8.15 16.00
C ASN A 138 8.68 8.29 14.49
N LEU A 139 7.87 9.29 14.15
CA LEU A 139 7.34 9.52 12.80
C LEU A 139 8.42 9.93 11.78
N LYS A 140 9.43 10.69 12.19
CA LYS A 140 10.50 11.14 11.30
C LYS A 140 11.38 9.96 10.90
N ASP A 141 11.79 9.17 11.88
CA ASP A 141 12.58 7.96 11.68
C ASP A 141 11.82 6.96 10.81
N LEU A 142 10.51 6.77 11.06
CA LEU A 142 9.68 5.90 10.25
C LEU A 142 9.57 6.36 8.78
N ALA A 143 9.32 7.66 8.56
CA ALA A 143 9.23 8.21 7.21
C ALA A 143 10.58 8.16 6.48
N SER A 144 11.68 8.44 7.17
CA SER A 144 13.04 8.32 6.64
C SER A 144 13.40 6.87 6.34
N ASP A 145 13.10 5.93 7.23
CA ASP A 145 13.35 4.50 7.03
C ASP A 145 12.54 3.95 5.86
N ALA A 146 11.26 4.32 5.77
CA ALA A 146 10.43 3.99 4.63
C ALA A 146 11.04 4.58 3.35
N GLN A 147 11.41 5.87 3.36
CA GLN A 147 11.96 6.55 2.19
C GLN A 147 13.29 5.96 1.72
N ILE A 148 14.18 5.58 2.63
CA ILE A 148 15.45 4.91 2.33
C ILE A 148 15.21 3.57 1.64
N VAL A 149 14.33 2.74 2.20
CA VAL A 149 14.02 1.42 1.60
C VAL A 149 13.24 1.57 0.29
N LEU A 150 12.50 2.66 0.13
CA LEU A 150 11.69 2.96 -1.05
C LEU A 150 12.45 3.71 -2.15
N ASP A 151 13.64 4.26 -1.94
CA ASP A 151 14.38 5.04 -2.96
C ASP A 151 15.18 4.14 -3.93
N VAL A 152 14.54 3.04 -4.37
CA VAL A 152 15.19 1.87 -4.97
C VAL A 152 15.96 2.18 -6.26
N GLN A 153 17.25 2.54 -6.12
CA GLN A 153 18.30 2.31 -7.13
C GLN A 153 19.19 1.09 -6.78
N GLY A 154 19.07 0.55 -5.57
CA GLY A 154 19.65 -0.73 -5.18
C GLY A 154 18.62 -1.52 -4.37
N MET A 155 18.34 -2.76 -4.75
CA MET A 155 17.44 -3.63 -3.98
C MET A 155 18.00 -3.79 -2.56
N ASP A 156 17.32 -3.15 -1.60
CA ASP A 156 17.58 -3.26 -0.17
C ASP A 156 17.72 -4.74 0.25
N PRO A 157 18.66 -5.11 1.13
CA PRO A 157 18.81 -6.47 1.62
C PRO A 157 17.49 -7.10 2.09
N ARG A 158 16.61 -6.35 2.75
CA ARG A 158 15.31 -6.83 3.23
C ARG A 158 14.38 -7.24 2.08
N VAL A 159 14.43 -6.52 0.98
CA VAL A 159 13.66 -6.86 -0.24
C VAL A 159 14.19 -8.15 -0.86
N LYS A 160 15.52 -8.28 -0.96
CA LYS A 160 16.14 -9.51 -1.47
C LYS A 160 15.83 -10.71 -0.60
N ASP A 161 15.91 -10.53 0.72
CA ASP A 161 15.62 -11.58 1.70
C ASP A 161 14.15 -11.98 1.66
N ALA A 162 13.22 -11.04 1.49
CA ALA A 162 11.80 -11.32 1.33
C ALA A 162 11.51 -12.14 0.05
N LEU A 163 12.12 -11.76 -1.08
CA LEU A 163 11.99 -12.54 -2.33
C LEU A 163 12.57 -13.95 -2.17
N LYS A 164 13.71 -14.09 -1.49
CA LYS A 164 14.33 -15.39 -1.20
C LYS A 164 13.49 -16.24 -0.24
N ALA A 165 12.89 -15.61 0.78
CA ALA A 165 11.98 -16.27 1.70
C ALA A 165 10.77 -16.83 0.94
N TYR A 166 10.13 -16.02 0.10
CA TYR A 166 9.04 -16.46 -0.77
C TYR A 166 9.45 -17.67 -1.63
N ASP A 167 10.59 -17.58 -2.32
CA ASP A 167 11.08 -18.65 -3.21
C ASP A 167 11.38 -19.95 -2.42
N THR A 168 11.83 -19.81 -1.17
CA THR A 168 12.06 -20.95 -0.27
C THR A 168 10.74 -21.60 0.13
N ILE A 169 9.75 -20.81 0.56
CA ILE A 169 8.43 -21.33 0.92
C ILE A 169 7.74 -21.99 -0.28
N LYS A 170 7.82 -21.42 -1.49
CA LYS A 170 7.24 -22.04 -2.69
C LYS A 170 7.88 -23.39 -3.02
N ARG A 171 9.16 -23.57 -2.71
CA ARG A 171 9.85 -24.85 -2.90
C ARG A 171 9.52 -25.86 -1.81
N GLU A 172 9.40 -25.43 -0.55
CA GLU A 172 9.10 -26.34 0.57
C GLU A 172 7.63 -26.76 0.62
N TYR A 173 6.73 -25.88 0.18
CA TYR A 173 5.29 -26.10 0.13
C TYR A 173 4.75 -26.02 -1.30
N PRO A 174 5.17 -26.93 -2.21
CA PRO A 174 4.86 -26.81 -3.64
C PRO A 174 3.37 -27.00 -3.98
N LYS A 175 2.60 -27.60 -3.08
CA LYS A 175 1.16 -27.81 -3.21
C LYS A 175 0.33 -26.70 -2.55
N HIS A 176 0.97 -25.81 -1.80
CA HIS A 176 0.26 -24.79 -1.04
C HIS A 176 0.07 -23.54 -1.89
N LEU A 177 -1.08 -22.91 -1.70
CA LEU A 177 -1.27 -21.51 -2.05
C LEU A 177 -0.39 -20.68 -1.12
N ILE A 178 0.20 -19.61 -1.63
CA ILE A 178 1.03 -18.69 -0.86
C ILE A 178 0.38 -17.32 -0.85
N TRP A 179 0.05 -16.87 0.35
CA TRP A 179 -0.34 -15.50 0.59
C TRP A 179 0.81 -14.75 1.23
N VAL A 180 0.88 -13.47 0.93
CA VAL A 180 1.81 -12.56 1.58
C VAL A 180 1.04 -11.44 2.25
N CYS A 181 1.54 -11.00 3.40
CA CYS A 181 0.97 -9.85 4.07
C CYS A 181 2.02 -9.01 4.78
N GLY A 182 1.67 -7.77 5.08
CA GLY A 182 2.56 -6.90 5.82
C GLY A 182 1.97 -5.53 6.11
N HIS A 183 2.56 -4.90 7.10
CA HIS A 183 2.18 -3.58 7.59
C HIS A 183 3.31 -2.57 7.39
N SER A 184 2.98 -1.30 7.11
CA SER A 184 3.99 -0.24 6.96
C SER A 184 5.03 -0.62 5.89
N LEU A 185 6.32 -0.61 6.21
CA LEU A 185 7.38 -1.09 5.33
C LEU A 185 7.20 -2.58 4.91
N GLY A 186 6.63 -3.43 5.78
CA GLY A 186 6.29 -4.81 5.45
C GLY A 186 5.22 -4.89 4.36
N GLY A 187 4.32 -3.91 4.33
CA GLY A 187 3.34 -3.73 3.26
C GLY A 187 4.00 -3.38 1.92
N THR A 188 5.00 -2.50 1.94
CA THR A 188 5.83 -2.21 0.77
C THR A 188 6.52 -3.47 0.25
N ILE A 189 7.16 -4.23 1.15
CA ILE A 189 7.85 -5.47 0.81
C ILE A 189 6.86 -6.46 0.18
N SER A 190 5.64 -6.54 0.71
CA SER A 190 4.56 -7.35 0.14
C SER A 190 4.21 -6.92 -1.28
N TYR A 191 4.15 -5.62 -1.58
CA TYR A 191 3.98 -5.15 -2.97
C TYR A 191 5.13 -5.56 -3.88
N VAL A 192 6.36 -5.50 -3.38
CA VAL A 192 7.53 -5.90 -4.18
C VAL A 192 7.48 -7.39 -4.48
N VAL A 193 7.16 -8.22 -3.49
CA VAL A 193 6.93 -9.66 -3.69
C VAL A 193 5.78 -9.89 -4.66
N ALA A 194 4.67 -9.16 -4.51
CA ALA A 194 3.54 -9.26 -5.43
C ALA A 194 3.93 -8.96 -6.89
N LYS A 195 4.75 -7.93 -7.10
CA LYS A 195 5.26 -7.57 -8.42
C LYS A 195 6.13 -8.65 -9.05
N HIS A 196 6.98 -9.28 -8.26
CA HIS A 196 8.04 -10.15 -8.78
C HIS A 196 7.73 -11.65 -8.70
N ARG A 197 6.73 -12.05 -7.92
CA ARG A 197 6.43 -13.45 -7.63
C ARG A 197 4.95 -13.82 -7.71
N GLU A 198 4.07 -12.84 -7.85
CA GLU A 198 2.64 -13.03 -8.09
C GLU A 198 1.99 -14.08 -7.17
N PRO A 199 2.08 -13.89 -5.83
CA PRO A 199 1.43 -14.76 -4.86
C PRO A 199 -0.07 -14.86 -5.14
N GLU A 200 -0.69 -15.93 -4.69
CA GLU A 200 -2.11 -16.15 -4.87
C GLU A 200 -2.95 -15.09 -4.13
N ARG A 201 -2.39 -14.44 -3.11
CA ARG A 201 -2.96 -13.24 -2.48
C ARG A 201 -1.89 -12.34 -1.84
N CYS A 202 -2.09 -11.03 -1.90
CA CYS A 202 -1.27 -10.03 -1.22
C CYS A 202 -2.17 -9.13 -0.38
N VAL A 203 -1.95 -9.07 0.94
CA VAL A 203 -2.80 -8.31 1.88
C VAL A 203 -1.96 -7.30 2.65
N VAL A 204 -2.27 -6.03 2.49
CA VAL A 204 -1.40 -4.95 2.92
C VAL A 204 -2.14 -3.97 3.82
N PHE A 205 -1.55 -3.63 4.96
CA PHE A 205 -2.12 -2.74 5.96
C PHE A 205 -1.27 -1.48 6.09
N ASN A 206 -1.87 -0.29 5.94
CA ASN A 206 -1.19 1.01 6.04
C ASN A 206 0.24 0.98 5.43
N PRO A 207 0.40 0.69 4.13
CA PRO A 207 1.73 0.51 3.54
C PRO A 207 2.56 1.78 3.59
N GLY A 208 3.86 1.64 3.87
CA GLY A 208 4.83 2.70 3.63
C GLY A 208 5.01 2.92 2.13
N VAL A 209 4.82 4.14 1.65
CA VAL A 209 4.85 4.41 0.21
C VAL A 209 5.54 5.73 -0.10
N SER A 210 6.29 5.73 -1.20
CA SER A 210 6.93 6.92 -1.74
C SER A 210 6.71 6.95 -3.26
N LEU A 211 6.69 8.15 -3.85
CA LEU A 211 6.48 8.33 -5.28
C LEU A 211 7.74 8.03 -6.10
N ASN A 212 8.20 6.79 -6.02
CA ASN A 212 9.28 6.25 -6.84
C ASN A 212 8.72 5.56 -8.11
N THR A 213 9.59 5.17 -9.04
CA THR A 213 9.20 4.49 -10.28
C THR A 213 8.51 3.15 -10.03
N PHE A 214 8.93 2.39 -9.01
CA PHE A 214 8.30 1.12 -8.64
C PHE A 214 6.82 1.32 -8.27
N PHE A 215 6.53 2.30 -7.42
CA PHE A 215 5.19 2.60 -6.93
C PHE A 215 4.30 3.14 -8.06
N ILE A 216 4.84 4.03 -8.89
CA ILE A 216 4.16 4.51 -10.10
C ILE A 216 3.78 3.34 -11.01
N GLN A 217 4.68 2.35 -11.17
CA GLN A 217 4.37 1.14 -11.93
C GLN A 217 3.26 0.31 -11.27
N MET A 218 3.30 0.09 -9.95
CA MET A 218 2.22 -0.65 -9.25
C MET A 218 0.87 0.05 -9.35
N LEU A 219 0.84 1.38 -9.34
CA LEU A 219 -0.36 2.15 -9.62
C LEU A 219 -0.83 1.94 -11.07
N GLN A 220 0.07 2.03 -12.05
CA GLN A 220 -0.26 1.75 -13.45
C GLN A 220 -0.81 0.34 -13.65
N ASP A 221 -0.16 -0.66 -13.06
CA ASP A 221 -0.57 -2.06 -13.04
C ASP A 221 -1.98 -2.22 -12.45
N THR A 222 -2.32 -1.45 -11.41
CA THR A 222 -3.67 -1.41 -10.81
C THR A 222 -4.70 -0.90 -11.81
N PHE A 223 -4.43 0.19 -12.52
CA PHE A 223 -5.34 0.72 -13.56
C PHE A 223 -5.49 -0.19 -14.77
N GLN A 224 -4.47 -0.99 -15.04
CA GLN A 224 -4.47 -1.95 -16.14
C GLN A 224 -5.07 -3.30 -15.74
N HIS A 225 -5.57 -3.43 -14.51
CA HIS A 225 -6.12 -4.70 -13.99
C HIS A 225 -5.14 -5.86 -14.16
N SER A 226 -3.86 -5.61 -13.89
CA SER A 226 -2.85 -6.67 -13.95
C SER A 226 -3.15 -7.74 -12.88
N THR A 227 -2.89 -9.01 -13.21
CA THR A 227 -3.15 -10.15 -12.31
C THR A 227 -2.60 -9.94 -10.89
N ARG A 228 -1.37 -9.42 -10.78
CA ARG A 228 -0.73 -9.15 -9.48
C ARG A 228 -1.51 -8.14 -8.62
N THR A 229 -2.10 -7.12 -9.23
CA THR A 229 -2.85 -6.08 -8.52
C THR A 229 -4.29 -6.48 -8.26
N GLU A 230 -4.88 -7.34 -9.09
CA GLU A 230 -6.19 -7.96 -8.82
C GLU A 230 -6.14 -8.93 -7.63
N ARG A 231 -4.96 -9.44 -7.29
CA ARG A 231 -4.72 -10.25 -6.09
C ARG A 231 -4.21 -9.46 -4.90
N THR A 232 -4.11 -8.14 -5.03
CA THR A 232 -3.59 -7.26 -3.97
C THR A 232 -4.74 -6.52 -3.31
N TYR A 233 -4.82 -6.61 -1.99
CA TYR A 233 -5.84 -5.99 -1.14
C TYR A 233 -5.16 -5.05 -0.17
N THR A 234 -5.55 -3.79 -0.19
CA THR A 234 -4.92 -2.73 0.59
C THR A 234 -5.91 -2.11 1.54
N TYR A 235 -5.59 -2.16 2.83
CA TYR A 235 -6.37 -1.63 3.92
C TYR A 235 -5.62 -0.45 4.51
N LYS A 236 -6.25 0.73 4.56
CA LYS A 236 -5.60 1.93 5.09
C LYS A 236 -6.53 2.82 5.88
N ILE A 237 -5.95 3.67 6.72
CA ILE A 237 -6.70 4.61 7.56
C ILE A 237 -6.54 6.02 7.00
N LEU A 238 -7.66 6.72 6.84
CA LEU A 238 -7.71 8.10 6.41
C LEU A 238 -6.99 8.98 7.43
N GLY A 239 -6.04 9.78 6.97
CA GLY A 239 -5.24 10.64 7.84
C GLY A 239 -3.87 10.05 8.21
N ASP A 240 -3.65 8.75 7.99
CA ASP A 240 -2.32 8.18 8.09
C ASP A 240 -1.42 8.75 6.98
N ILE A 241 -0.44 9.56 7.38
CA ILE A 241 0.45 10.26 6.44
C ILE A 241 1.47 9.32 5.77
N ILE A 242 1.75 8.16 6.37
CA ILE A 242 2.76 7.21 5.88
C ILE A 242 2.19 6.40 4.72
N SER A 243 0.90 6.08 4.79
CA SER A 243 0.16 5.35 3.76
C SER A 243 -0.71 6.24 2.85
N ALA A 244 -0.58 7.56 2.98
CA ALA A 244 -1.43 8.55 2.33
C ALA A 244 -1.60 8.35 0.81
N ILE A 245 -0.60 7.81 0.12
CA ILE A 245 -0.62 7.58 -1.33
C ILE A 245 -0.73 6.10 -1.72
N GLY A 246 -0.95 5.18 -0.77
CA GLY A 246 -0.88 3.74 -0.95
C GLY A 246 -2.09 3.12 -1.64
N PHE A 247 -2.36 3.47 -2.90
CA PHE A 247 -3.55 3.04 -3.64
C PHE A 247 -3.29 1.91 -4.64
N VAL A 248 -2.69 0.81 -4.19
CA VAL A 248 -2.37 -0.34 -5.06
C VAL A 248 -3.41 -1.45 -4.87
N GLY A 249 -3.88 -2.03 -5.97
CA GLY A 249 -4.87 -3.12 -5.95
C GLY A 249 -6.26 -2.69 -5.47
N HIS A 250 -6.94 -3.59 -4.76
CA HIS A 250 -8.25 -3.34 -4.15
C HIS A 250 -8.10 -2.59 -2.83
N VAL A 251 -8.35 -1.28 -2.85
CA VAL A 251 -8.15 -0.42 -1.67
C VAL A 251 -9.45 -0.25 -0.88
N LYS A 252 -9.36 -0.39 0.44
CA LYS A 252 -10.38 0.05 1.40
C LYS A 252 -9.78 1.03 2.38
N THR A 253 -10.41 2.21 2.49
CA THR A 253 -10.03 3.23 3.45
C THR A 253 -11.06 3.35 4.57
N PHE A 254 -10.56 3.39 5.80
CA PHE A 254 -11.34 3.54 7.01
C PHE A 254 -11.09 4.89 7.67
N THR A 255 -11.99 5.35 8.52
CA THR A 255 -11.75 6.45 9.45
C THR A 255 -11.95 5.95 10.86
N ILE A 256 -10.98 6.24 11.73
CA ILE A 256 -11.07 5.99 13.17
C ILE A 256 -10.81 7.29 13.92
N GLN A 257 -11.25 7.35 15.17
CA GLN A 257 -10.85 8.43 16.07
C GLN A 257 -9.46 8.10 16.63
N ALA A 258 -8.55 9.07 16.57
CA ALA A 258 -7.22 8.98 17.15
C ALA A 258 -6.86 10.35 17.74
N ASN A 259 -6.14 10.33 18.86
CA ASN A 259 -5.67 11.57 19.49
C ASN A 259 -4.40 12.06 18.79
N GLU A 260 -3.57 11.14 18.31
CA GLU A 260 -2.30 11.43 17.66
C GLU A 260 -2.22 10.85 16.25
N PRO A 261 -1.64 11.56 15.25
CA PRO A 261 -1.54 11.05 13.88
C PRO A 261 -0.84 9.70 13.74
N LEU A 262 0.11 9.38 14.63
CA LEU A 262 0.82 8.10 14.63
C LEU A 262 -0.06 6.91 15.02
N GLU A 263 -1.11 7.13 15.81
CA GLU A 263 -2.03 6.06 16.22
C GLU A 263 -2.79 5.50 15.02
N LEU A 264 -3.05 6.34 14.00
CA LEU A 264 -3.69 5.93 12.74
C LEU A 264 -2.84 4.91 11.97
N HIS A 265 -1.52 4.92 12.16
CA HIS A 265 -0.60 4.00 11.50
C HIS A 265 -0.37 2.70 12.27
N LEU A 266 -0.98 2.49 13.43
CA LEU A 266 -0.72 1.29 14.22
C LEU A 266 -1.44 0.06 13.64
N MET A 267 -0.75 -1.07 13.63
CA MET A 267 -1.32 -2.35 13.18
C MET A 267 -2.51 -2.79 14.04
N LYS A 268 -2.53 -2.40 15.33
CA LYS A 268 -3.61 -2.73 16.28
C LYS A 268 -5.01 -2.35 15.78
N ASN A 269 -5.10 -1.29 14.96
CA ASN A 269 -6.38 -0.81 14.42
C ASN A 269 -7.07 -1.85 13.51
N PHE A 270 -6.33 -2.84 12.99
CA PHE A 270 -6.85 -3.86 12.06
C PHE A 270 -7.09 -5.23 12.72
N ILE A 271 -6.81 -5.39 14.01
CA ILE A 271 -6.95 -6.65 14.75
C ILE A 271 -8.00 -6.60 15.87
N GLU A 272 -8.43 -5.39 16.24
CA GLU A 272 -9.49 -5.10 17.23
C GLU A 272 -10.90 -5.28 16.65
#